data_AF-A0A8K0A8Z2-F1
#
_entry.id   AF-A0A8K0A8Z2-F1
#
_cell.length_a   1.000
_cell.length_b   1.000
_cell.length_c   1.000
_cell.angle_alpha   90.00
_cell.angle_beta   90.00
_cell.angle_gamma   90.00
#
_symmetry.space_group_name_H-M   'P 1'
#
loop_
_entity.id
_entity.type
_entity.pdbx_description
1 polymer ?
#
loop_
_entity_poly.entity_id
_entity_poly.type
_entity_poly.pdbx_seq_one_letter_code
_entity_poly.pdbx_strand_id
1 'polypeptide(L)'
;MAMKITCGFGRVGVRETKVLGLSEEKRTTKCVYGPGQGHMQRYETFKNIFGGGGKENQLSFENFCESVTHIGKVLNSWSRSRREEKVKFLEHFSLDNWEKLDAATKQEHSIVGPCRACLLDHGDLWNFYNKQIKSTWVRNALTDSVPRKTQAKRTFAELQQEEASKQKKRAKNRKLVDDIVRSIQDAQRTKNKDAEVAFADGIPEDIYRLAEEV
;
A
#
# COMPACT_ATOMS: atom_id res chain seq x y z
N MET A 1 -5.89 -6.33 -9.11
CA MET A 1 -6.02 -7.50 -8.22
C MET A 1 -6.10 -7.05 -6.78
N ALA A 2 -7.12 -7.50 -6.05
CA ALA A 2 -7.32 -7.16 -4.65
C ALA A 2 -6.47 -8.09 -3.76
N MET A 3 -5.59 -7.51 -2.95
CA MET A 3 -4.79 -8.27 -1.99
C MET A 3 -5.71 -8.98 -0.99
N LYS A 4 -5.63 -10.31 -0.92
CA LYS A 4 -6.52 -11.09 -0.05
C LYS A 4 -5.99 -11.15 1.38
N ILE A 5 -4.67 -11.25 1.58
CA ILE A 5 -4.07 -11.21 2.92
C ILE A 5 -3.86 -9.76 3.34
N THR A 6 -4.68 -9.28 4.27
CA THR A 6 -4.60 -7.90 4.77
C THR A 6 -4.40 -7.78 6.28
N CYS A 7 -4.14 -8.88 6.99
CA CYS A 7 -3.59 -8.78 8.34
C CYS A 7 -2.08 -8.49 8.29
N GLY A 8 -1.57 -7.65 9.20
CA GLY A 8 -0.12 -7.43 9.38
C GLY A 8 0.63 -8.71 9.72
N PHE A 9 0.15 -9.45 10.72
CA PHE A 9 0.70 -10.76 11.07
C PHE A 9 0.64 -11.73 9.89
N GLY A 10 -0.47 -11.75 9.15
CA GLY A 10 -0.59 -12.56 7.93
C GLY A 10 0.45 -12.19 6.86
N ARG A 11 0.70 -10.89 6.64
CA ARG A 11 1.68 -10.42 5.64
C ARG A 11 3.11 -10.82 6.01
N VAL A 12 3.49 -10.66 7.28
CA VAL A 12 4.82 -11.07 7.76
C VAL A 12 4.94 -12.59 7.80
N GLY A 13 3.92 -13.30 8.27
CA GLY A 13 3.87 -14.76 8.27
C GLY A 13 4.04 -15.36 6.87
N VAL A 14 3.42 -14.78 5.83
CA VAL A 14 3.66 -15.18 4.43
C VAL A 14 5.13 -15.09 4.05
N ARG A 15 5.85 -14.06 4.49
CA ARG A 15 7.28 -13.93 4.24
C ARG A 15 8.06 -14.99 5.01
N GLU A 16 7.71 -15.23 6.27
CA GLU A 16 8.42 -16.13 7.18
C GLU A 16 8.18 -17.61 6.90
N THR A 17 7.09 -17.98 6.21
CA THR A 17 6.87 -19.35 5.71
C THR A 17 8.03 -19.88 4.86
N LYS A 18 8.82 -18.98 4.23
CA LYS A 18 10.04 -19.34 3.48
C LYS A 18 11.13 -19.96 4.36
N VAL A 19 11.15 -19.61 5.64
CA VAL A 19 12.20 -19.97 6.60
C VAL A 19 11.68 -21.06 7.55
N LEU A 20 10.42 -20.97 7.98
CA LEU A 20 9.86 -21.86 8.99
C LEU A 20 9.66 -23.30 8.52
N GLY A 21 9.34 -23.53 7.23
CA GLY A 21 9.19 -24.88 6.68
C GLY A 21 10.51 -25.64 6.41
N LEU A 22 11.64 -25.13 6.90
CA LEU A 22 12.96 -25.75 6.78
C LEU A 22 13.39 -26.36 8.13
N SER A 23 13.99 -27.55 8.10
CA SER A 23 14.63 -28.17 9.28
C SER A 23 15.76 -27.28 9.81
N GLU A 24 16.08 -27.40 11.10
CA GLU A 24 17.12 -26.59 11.77
C GLU A 24 18.47 -26.63 11.05
N GLU A 25 18.90 -27.81 10.57
CA GLU A 25 20.10 -27.97 9.75
C GLU A 25 20.02 -27.19 8.43
N LYS A 26 18.85 -27.13 7.78
CA LYS A 26 18.65 -26.35 6.55
C LYS A 26 18.56 -24.84 6.83
N ARG A 27 18.15 -24.42 8.03
CA ARG A 27 18.16 -23.01 8.44
C ARG A 27 19.59 -22.50 8.64
N THR A 28 20.50 -23.34 9.16
CA THR A 28 21.91 -22.96 9.41
C THR A 28 22.82 -23.16 8.21
N THR A 29 22.62 -24.19 7.37
CA THR A 29 23.49 -24.48 6.21
C THR A 29 22.99 -23.91 4.87
N LYS A 30 21.73 -23.48 4.75
CA LYS A 30 21.20 -22.82 3.54
C LYS A 30 20.72 -21.40 3.84
N CYS A 31 21.67 -20.51 4.09
CA CYS A 31 21.55 -19.08 3.77
C CYS A 31 21.68 -18.81 2.24
N VAL A 32 21.28 -19.77 1.40
CA VAL A 32 21.23 -19.59 -0.06
C VAL A 32 19.78 -19.63 -0.48
N TYR A 33 19.33 -18.49 -0.98
CA TYR A 33 18.08 -18.21 -1.67
C TYR A 33 17.78 -19.20 -2.81
N GLY A 34 17.46 -20.45 -2.48
CA GLY A 34 17.05 -21.46 -3.46
C GLY A 34 15.55 -21.35 -3.75
N PRO A 35 15.11 -21.41 -5.02
CA PRO A 35 13.69 -21.36 -5.41
C PRO A 35 12.88 -22.63 -5.04
N GLY A 36 13.34 -23.40 -4.05
CA GLY A 36 12.98 -24.82 -3.90
C GLY A 36 11.95 -25.18 -2.83
N GLN A 37 11.47 -24.25 -2.01
CA GLN A 37 10.23 -24.53 -1.27
C GLN A 37 9.07 -24.34 -2.24
N GLY A 38 8.44 -25.45 -2.63
CA GLY A 38 7.22 -25.42 -3.42
C GLY A 38 6.22 -24.48 -2.77
N HIS A 39 5.59 -23.62 -3.55
CA HIS A 39 4.56 -22.70 -3.08
C HIS A 39 3.51 -23.41 -2.21
N MET A 40 3.22 -24.68 -2.53
CA MET A 40 2.34 -25.56 -1.77
C MET A 40 2.77 -25.75 -0.31
N GLN A 41 4.06 -26.03 -0.05
CA GLN A 41 4.56 -26.21 1.32
C GLN A 41 4.42 -24.93 2.15
N ARG A 42 4.68 -23.77 1.52
CA ARG A 42 4.50 -22.47 2.16
C ARG A 42 3.03 -22.18 2.48
N TYR A 43 2.14 -22.57 1.57
CA TYR A 43 0.70 -22.45 1.76
C TYR A 43 0.21 -23.34 2.91
N GLU A 44 0.63 -24.61 2.97
CA GLU A 44 0.28 -25.50 4.09
C GLU A 44 0.84 -24.97 5.42
N THR A 45 2.10 -24.50 5.44
CA THR A 45 2.68 -23.87 6.63
C THR A 45 1.85 -22.65 7.06
N PHE A 46 1.45 -21.80 6.12
CA PHE A 46 0.62 -20.65 6.39
C PHE A 46 -0.75 -21.04 6.96
N LYS A 47 -1.38 -22.07 6.40
CA LYS A 47 -2.65 -22.62 6.92
C LYS A 47 -2.50 -23.22 8.30
N ASN A 48 -1.39 -23.87 8.62
CA ASN A 48 -1.17 -24.41 9.96
C ASN A 48 -1.07 -23.30 11.02
N ILE A 49 -0.47 -22.16 10.66
CA ILE A 49 -0.31 -21.02 11.57
C ILE A 49 -1.63 -20.23 11.73
N PHE A 50 -2.34 -19.99 10.62
CA PHE A 50 -3.45 -19.02 10.57
C PHE A 50 -4.83 -19.63 10.24
N GLY A 51 -4.87 -20.89 9.81
CA GLY A 51 -6.07 -21.57 9.31
C GLY A 51 -7.01 -22.11 10.38
N GLY A 52 -6.76 -21.83 11.66
CA GLY A 52 -7.64 -22.23 12.77
C GLY A 52 -8.98 -21.46 12.81
N GLY A 53 -9.14 -20.40 12.02
CA GLY A 53 -10.41 -19.68 11.88
C GLY A 53 -11.38 -20.42 10.96
N GLY A 54 -12.68 -20.38 11.25
CA GLY A 54 -13.73 -21.10 10.52
C GLY A 54 -13.76 -20.92 9.00
N LYS A 55 -14.61 -21.73 8.32
CA LYS A 55 -14.68 -21.87 6.85
C LYS A 55 -14.75 -20.56 6.05
N GLU A 56 -15.25 -19.47 6.63
CA GLU A 56 -15.42 -18.17 5.96
C GLU A 56 -14.10 -17.43 5.67
N ASN A 57 -12.98 -17.87 6.26
CA ASN A 57 -11.64 -17.28 6.04
C ASN A 57 -10.70 -18.17 5.19
N GLN A 58 -11.24 -19.10 4.40
CA GLN A 58 -10.40 -19.98 3.59
C GLN A 58 -9.77 -19.23 2.41
N LEU A 59 -8.47 -18.96 2.54
CA LEU A 59 -7.64 -18.46 1.45
C LEU A 59 -7.36 -19.61 0.46
N SER A 60 -7.72 -19.47 -0.81
CA SER A 60 -7.31 -20.47 -1.82
C SER A 60 -5.80 -20.40 -2.11
N PHE A 61 -5.24 -21.51 -2.61
CA PHE A 61 -3.82 -21.59 -2.96
C PHE A 61 -3.40 -20.54 -4.01
N GLU A 62 -4.26 -20.29 -5.00
CA GLU A 62 -4.03 -19.26 -6.03
C GLU A 62 -3.97 -17.86 -5.41
N ASN A 63 -4.98 -17.51 -4.60
CA ASN A 63 -5.02 -16.23 -3.88
C ASN A 63 -3.83 -16.07 -2.92
N PHE A 64 -3.35 -17.17 -2.32
CA PHE A 64 -2.12 -17.19 -1.53
C PHE A 64 -0.90 -16.86 -2.39
N CYS A 65 -0.72 -17.52 -3.54
CA CYS A 65 0.41 -17.28 -4.44
C CYS A 65 0.44 -15.83 -4.97
N GLU A 66 -0.72 -15.28 -5.32
CA GLU A 66 -0.85 -13.87 -5.68
C GLU A 66 -0.44 -12.95 -4.53
N SER A 67 -0.96 -13.22 -3.32
CA SER A 67 -0.66 -12.45 -2.12
C SER A 67 0.84 -12.51 -1.79
N VAL A 68 1.46 -13.69 -1.85
CA VAL A 68 2.90 -13.90 -1.68
C VAL A 68 3.71 -13.02 -2.62
N THR A 69 3.34 -13.00 -3.90
CA THR A 69 4.03 -12.23 -4.93
C THR A 69 3.92 -10.73 -4.64
N HIS A 70 2.71 -10.27 -4.33
CA HIS A 70 2.45 -8.87 -4.00
C HIS A 70 3.19 -8.43 -2.73
N ILE A 71 3.06 -9.19 -1.65
CA ILE A 71 3.72 -8.93 -0.36
C ILE A 71 5.24 -8.89 -0.54
N GLY A 72 5.80 -9.84 -1.29
CA GLY A 72 7.22 -9.85 -1.63
C GLY A 72 7.65 -8.57 -2.35
N LYS A 73 6.90 -8.13 -3.36
CA LYS A 73 7.17 -6.88 -4.08
C LYS A 73 7.15 -5.67 -3.16
N VAL A 74 6.14 -5.55 -2.29
CA VAL A 74 6.02 -4.40 -1.37
C VAL A 74 7.12 -4.42 -0.32
N LEU A 75 7.42 -5.56 0.31
CA LEU A 75 8.48 -5.64 1.31
C LEU A 75 9.87 -5.39 0.72
N ASN A 76 10.07 -5.70 -0.57
CA ASN A 76 11.32 -5.43 -1.27
C ASN A 76 11.42 -4.01 -1.83
N SER A 77 10.32 -3.24 -1.91
CA SER A 77 10.34 -1.87 -2.44
C SER A 77 10.71 -0.80 -1.42
N TRP A 78 10.97 -1.17 -0.16
CA TRP A 78 11.37 -0.21 0.87
C TRP A 78 12.77 0.33 0.58
N SER A 79 12.89 1.65 0.51
CA SER A 79 14.17 2.33 0.30
C SER A 79 15.08 2.20 1.51
N ARG A 80 16.39 2.46 1.32
CA ARG A 80 17.36 2.53 2.43
C ARG A 80 16.94 3.50 3.52
N SER A 81 16.37 4.65 3.14
CA SER A 81 15.87 5.68 4.06
C SER A 81 14.66 5.25 4.90
N ARG A 82 13.97 4.17 4.54
CA ARG A 82 12.82 3.63 5.30
C ARG A 82 13.13 2.28 5.95
N ARG A 83 14.40 1.92 6.08
CA ARG A 83 14.80 0.62 6.64
C ARG A 83 14.34 0.45 8.09
N GLU A 84 14.40 1.51 8.89
CA GLU A 84 13.96 1.48 10.29
C GLU A 84 12.47 1.22 10.41
N GLU A 85 11.65 1.93 9.63
CA GLU A 85 10.20 1.69 9.55
C GLU A 85 9.90 0.24 9.14
N LYS A 86 10.71 -0.34 8.23
CA LYS A 86 10.57 -1.75 7.81
C LYS A 86 10.85 -2.71 8.95
N VAL A 87 11.92 -2.47 9.70
CA VAL A 87 12.29 -3.29 10.86
C VAL A 87 11.17 -3.25 11.89
N LYS A 88 10.68 -2.06 12.26
CA LYS A 88 9.55 -1.90 13.19
C LYS A 88 8.31 -2.66 12.72
N PHE A 89 7.98 -2.57 11.43
CA PHE A 89 6.85 -3.32 10.86
C PHE A 89 7.04 -4.84 10.97
N LEU A 90 8.21 -5.35 10.57
CA LEU A 90 8.49 -6.79 10.58
C LEU A 90 8.55 -7.35 12.01
N GLU A 91 9.16 -6.62 12.94
CA GLU A 91 9.30 -7.02 14.33
C GLU A 91 7.94 -7.05 15.03
N HIS A 92 7.13 -5.99 14.88
CA HIS A 92 5.81 -5.91 15.52
C HIS A 92 4.88 -7.01 15.04
N PHE A 93 4.78 -7.21 13.73
CA PHE A 93 3.92 -8.23 13.12
C PHE A 93 4.58 -9.60 12.97
N SER A 94 5.69 -9.86 13.68
CA SER A 94 6.39 -11.15 13.66
C SER A 94 5.50 -12.30 14.13
N LEU A 95 5.84 -13.52 13.71
CA LEU A 95 5.15 -14.71 14.19
C LEU A 95 5.33 -14.95 15.68
N ASP A 96 6.48 -14.60 16.25
CA ASP A 96 6.72 -14.69 17.70
C ASP A 96 5.72 -13.80 18.47
N ASN A 97 5.43 -12.60 17.96
CA ASN A 97 4.43 -11.72 18.56
C ASN A 97 3.02 -12.23 18.32
N TRP A 98 2.73 -12.82 17.16
CA TRP A 98 1.46 -13.49 16.91
C TRP A 98 1.23 -14.62 17.92
N GLU A 99 2.22 -15.45 18.18
CA GLU A 99 2.10 -16.58 19.11
C GLU A 99 1.79 -16.13 20.54
N LYS A 100 2.39 -15.00 20.97
CA LYS A 100 2.15 -14.39 22.29
C LYS A 100 0.76 -13.79 22.48
N LEU A 101 0.01 -13.52 21.40
CA LEU A 101 -1.37 -13.05 21.52
C LEU A 101 -2.25 -14.16 22.10
N ASP A 102 -3.18 -13.80 22.99
CA ASP A 102 -4.18 -14.73 23.47
C ASP A 102 -5.19 -15.09 22.37
N ALA A 103 -5.97 -16.14 22.62
CA ALA A 103 -6.93 -16.65 21.64
C ALA A 103 -8.03 -15.65 21.28
N ALA A 104 -8.45 -14.78 22.22
CA ALA A 104 -9.50 -13.80 21.96
C ALA A 104 -8.97 -12.70 21.03
N THR A 105 -7.79 -12.13 21.31
CA THR A 105 -7.18 -11.14 20.41
C THR A 105 -6.88 -11.72 19.04
N LYS A 106 -6.42 -12.99 18.94
CA LYS A 106 -6.22 -13.66 17.65
C LYS A 106 -7.51 -13.73 16.81
N GLN A 107 -8.68 -13.90 17.45
CA GLN A 107 -9.97 -13.95 16.76
C GLN A 107 -10.42 -12.59 16.22
N GLU A 108 -9.96 -11.48 16.80
CA GLU A 108 -10.25 -10.13 16.29
C GLU A 108 -9.50 -9.84 14.97
N HIS A 109 -8.42 -10.57 14.70
CA HIS A 109 -7.67 -10.47 13.47
C HIS A 109 -8.30 -11.31 12.34
N SER A 110 -8.83 -10.63 11.33
CA SER A 110 -9.15 -11.27 10.04
C SER A 110 -7.90 -11.37 9.17
N ILE A 111 -7.44 -12.60 8.89
CA ILE A 111 -6.26 -12.86 8.05
C ILE A 111 -6.55 -12.60 6.57
N VAL A 112 -7.76 -12.96 6.12
CA VAL A 112 -8.24 -12.85 4.74
C VAL A 112 -9.32 -11.79 4.65
N GLY A 113 -9.15 -10.82 3.76
CA GLY A 113 -9.99 -9.63 3.71
C GLY A 113 -9.54 -8.57 4.72
N PRO A 114 -10.24 -7.42 4.79
CA PRO A 114 -9.86 -6.28 5.62
C PRO A 114 -9.73 -6.62 7.12
N CYS A 115 -8.54 -6.46 7.68
CA CYS A 115 -8.28 -6.72 9.09
C CYS A 115 -8.54 -5.46 9.95
N ARG A 116 -9.68 -5.43 10.65
CA ARG A 116 -10.05 -4.29 11.50
C ARG A 116 -9.14 -4.14 12.71
N ALA A 117 -8.74 -5.23 13.38
CA ALA A 117 -7.81 -5.17 14.52
C ALA A 117 -6.46 -4.53 14.14
N CYS A 118 -5.85 -4.94 13.03
CA CYS A 118 -4.61 -4.29 12.54
C CYS A 118 -4.77 -2.79 12.27
N LEU A 119 -5.97 -2.38 11.88
CA LEU A 119 -6.26 -1.01 11.51
C LEU A 119 -6.54 -0.12 12.72
N LEU A 120 -7.21 -0.68 13.75
CA LEU A 120 -7.54 0.02 14.99
C LEU A 120 -6.36 0.04 15.96
N ASP A 121 -5.73 -1.10 16.17
CA ASP A 121 -4.76 -1.29 17.27
C ASP A 121 -3.31 -1.09 16.81
N HIS A 122 -3.07 -1.15 15.50
CA HIS A 122 -1.72 -1.09 14.92
C HIS A 122 -1.61 -0.13 13.74
N GLY A 123 -2.51 0.87 13.65
CA GLY A 123 -2.65 1.76 12.50
C GLY A 123 -1.35 2.45 12.05
N ASP A 124 -0.52 2.91 13.00
CA ASP A 124 0.74 3.60 12.68
C ASP A 124 1.75 2.68 11.97
N LEU A 125 1.92 1.46 12.49
CA LEU A 125 2.81 0.46 11.92
C LEU A 125 2.25 -0.06 10.60
N TRP A 126 0.94 -0.28 10.54
CA TRP A 126 0.22 -0.65 9.32
C TRP A 126 0.45 0.35 8.18
N ASN A 127 0.44 1.63 8.52
CA ASN A 127 0.66 2.72 7.57
C ASN A 127 2.06 2.71 6.97
N PHE A 128 3.10 2.21 7.65
CA PHE A 128 4.43 2.08 7.06
C PHE A 128 4.41 1.19 5.82
N TYR A 129 3.68 0.07 5.87
CA TYR A 129 3.52 -0.83 4.74
C TYR A 129 2.65 -0.19 3.63
N ASN A 130 1.50 0.40 3.99
CA ASN A 130 0.57 0.96 3.00
C ASN A 130 1.19 2.11 2.20
N LYS A 131 2.09 2.89 2.80
CA LYS A 131 2.88 3.94 2.13
C LYS A 131 3.79 3.40 1.02
N GLN A 132 4.14 2.11 1.05
CA GLN A 132 4.97 1.49 0.00
C GLN A 132 4.14 0.92 -1.17
N ILE A 133 2.83 0.80 -1.02
CA ILE A 133 1.94 0.35 -2.10
C ILE A 133 1.85 1.47 -3.14
N LYS A 134 2.29 1.20 -4.38
CA LYS A 134 2.31 2.21 -5.46
C LYS A 134 0.91 2.64 -5.89
N SER A 135 -0.03 1.70 -5.96
CA SER A 135 -1.41 1.98 -6.41
C SER A 135 -2.18 2.74 -5.32
N THR A 136 -2.58 3.97 -5.64
CA THR A 136 -3.42 4.80 -4.77
C THR A 136 -4.78 4.15 -4.51
N TRP A 137 -5.39 3.52 -5.52
CA TRP A 137 -6.67 2.82 -5.37
C TRP A 137 -6.56 1.67 -4.36
N VAL A 138 -5.51 0.84 -4.45
CA VAL A 138 -5.28 -0.24 -3.47
C VAL A 138 -5.02 0.32 -2.08
N ARG A 139 -4.27 1.43 -1.97
CA ARG A 139 -4.01 2.09 -0.69
C ARG A 139 -5.31 2.59 -0.06
N ASN A 140 -6.17 3.23 -0.83
CA ASN A 140 -7.46 3.74 -0.37
C ASN A 140 -8.39 2.59 0.04
N ALA A 141 -8.49 1.51 -0.75
CA ALA A 141 -9.31 0.35 -0.39
C ALA A 141 -8.91 -0.28 0.97
N LEU A 142 -7.63 -0.25 1.32
CA LEU A 142 -7.10 -0.72 2.61
C LEU A 142 -7.30 0.28 3.76
N THR A 143 -7.60 1.54 3.46
CA THR A 143 -7.77 2.63 4.43
C THR A 143 -9.25 3.01 4.61
N ASP A 144 -10.08 2.85 3.59
CA ASP A 144 -11.51 3.14 3.61
C ASP A 144 -12.33 2.03 4.29
N SER A 145 -11.70 0.89 4.57
CA SER A 145 -12.25 -0.16 5.43
C SER A 145 -12.19 0.20 6.93
N VAL A 146 -11.68 1.39 7.29
CA VAL A 146 -11.81 2.00 8.63
C VAL A 146 -13.28 2.40 8.87
N PRO A 147 -13.97 1.88 9.90
CA PRO A 147 -15.24 2.44 10.31
C PRO A 147 -15.06 3.93 10.66
N ARG A 148 -15.89 4.84 10.12
CA ARG A 148 -15.82 6.30 10.38
C ARG A 148 -15.69 6.70 11.86
N LYS A 149 -16.07 5.83 12.80
CA LYS A 149 -15.87 6.03 14.25
C LYS A 149 -14.40 6.21 14.65
N THR A 150 -13.42 5.63 13.94
CA THR A 150 -11.99 5.85 14.24
C THR A 150 -11.39 7.08 13.57
N GLN A 151 -12.08 7.67 12.58
CA GLN A 151 -11.72 9.00 12.06
C GLN A 151 -12.11 10.13 13.02
N ALA A 152 -12.92 9.84 14.05
CA ALA A 152 -13.40 10.81 15.03
C ALA A 152 -12.31 11.37 15.98
N LYS A 153 -11.04 11.02 15.79
CA LYS A 153 -9.90 11.64 16.48
C LYS A 153 -8.98 12.46 15.57
N ARG A 154 -9.36 12.74 14.32
CA ARG A 154 -8.70 13.84 13.60
C ARG A 154 -9.18 15.14 14.22
N THR A 155 -8.28 15.90 14.81
CA THR A 155 -8.64 17.21 15.35
C THR A 155 -9.06 18.12 14.19
N PHE A 156 -9.99 19.03 14.45
CA PHE A 156 -10.44 20.00 13.43
C PHE A 156 -9.25 20.75 12.78
N ALA A 157 -8.18 20.96 13.54
CA ALA A 157 -6.92 21.54 13.08
C ALA A 157 -6.22 20.71 11.99
N GLU A 158 -6.20 19.38 12.10
CA GLU A 158 -5.57 18.50 11.09
C GLU A 158 -6.36 18.49 9.78
N LEU A 159 -7.69 18.56 9.86
CA LEU A 159 -8.55 18.68 8.68
C LEU A 159 -8.36 20.03 7.99
N GLN A 160 -8.30 21.12 8.75
CA GLN A 160 -7.99 22.45 8.21
C GLN A 160 -6.59 22.51 7.57
N GLN A 161 -5.60 21.84 8.17
CA GLN A 161 -4.25 21.80 7.62
C GLN A 161 -4.18 20.98 6.32
N GLU A 162 -4.93 19.89 6.22
CA GLU A 162 -5.03 19.08 4.99
C GLU A 162 -5.72 19.87 3.86
N GLU A 163 -6.80 20.59 4.17
CA GLU A 163 -7.47 21.49 3.20
C GLU A 163 -6.58 22.63 2.76
N ALA A 164 -5.86 23.29 3.67
CA ALA A 164 -4.92 24.36 3.34
C ALA A 164 -3.78 23.84 2.44
N SER A 165 -3.30 22.62 2.67
CA SER A 165 -2.29 21.97 1.82
C SER A 165 -2.83 21.67 0.41
N LYS A 166 -4.07 21.18 0.31
CA LYS A 166 -4.76 20.95 -0.97
C LYS A 166 -4.99 22.26 -1.73
N GLN A 167 -5.47 23.30 -1.06
CA GLN A 167 -5.65 24.63 -1.66
C GLN A 167 -4.33 25.22 -2.14
N LYS A 168 -3.24 25.10 -1.36
CA LYS A 168 -1.91 25.56 -1.76
C LYS A 168 -1.38 24.82 -3.00
N LYS A 169 -1.65 23.52 -3.12
CA LYS A 169 -1.32 22.76 -4.34
C LYS A 169 -2.15 23.20 -5.55
N ARG A 170 -3.47 23.37 -5.39
CA ARG A 170 -4.35 23.86 -6.45
C ARG A 170 -3.92 25.26 -6.94
N ALA A 171 -3.57 26.16 -6.03
CA ALA A 171 -3.07 27.49 -6.36
C ALA A 171 -1.74 27.44 -7.15
N LYS A 172 -0.81 26.55 -6.76
CA LYS A 172 0.45 26.36 -7.50
C LYS A 172 0.22 25.80 -8.91
N ASN A 173 -0.70 24.84 -9.06
CA ASN A 173 -1.03 24.27 -10.36
C ASN A 173 -1.70 25.31 -11.27
N ARG A 174 -2.63 26.12 -10.75
CA ARG A 174 -3.24 27.22 -11.51
C ARG A 174 -2.19 28.21 -12.00
N LYS A 175 -1.28 28.63 -11.12
CA LYS A 175 -0.19 29.53 -11.49
C LYS A 175 0.71 28.95 -12.59
N LEU A 176 1.03 27.66 -12.52
CA LEU A 176 1.82 26.99 -13.55
C LEU A 176 1.10 26.99 -14.92
N VAL A 177 -0.21 26.73 -14.93
CA VAL A 177 -1.02 26.79 -16.15
C VAL A 177 -1.04 28.21 -16.70
N ASP A 178 -1.25 29.22 -15.86
CA ASP A 178 -1.25 30.63 -16.27
C ASP A 178 0.10 31.06 -16.87
N ASP A 179 1.21 30.61 -16.27
CA ASP A 179 2.57 30.88 -16.76
C ASP A 179 2.83 30.22 -18.12
N ILE A 180 2.34 28.99 -18.34
CA ILE A 180 2.41 28.29 -19.64
C ILE A 180 1.59 29.05 -20.69
N VAL A 181 0.34 29.41 -20.39
CA VAL A 181 -0.54 30.14 -21.31
C VAL A 181 0.08 31.49 -21.70
N ARG A 182 0.65 32.21 -20.73
CA ARG A 182 1.33 33.48 -20.97
C ARG A 182 2.56 33.31 -21.86
N SER A 183 3.38 32.29 -21.60
CA SER A 183 4.55 31.98 -22.43
C SER A 183 4.16 31.67 -23.88
N ILE A 184 3.03 30.98 -24.09
CA ILE A 184 2.50 30.70 -25.44
C ILE A 184 2.06 32.00 -26.12
N GLN A 185 1.33 32.87 -25.41
CA GLN A 185 0.86 34.15 -25.95
C GLN A 185 2.02 35.09 -26.30
N ASP A 186 3.06 35.16 -25.46
CA ASP A 186 4.25 35.98 -25.71
C ASP A 186 5.05 35.45 -26.90
N ALA A 187 5.15 34.12 -27.05
CA ALA A 187 5.76 33.49 -28.23
C ALA A 187 4.97 33.78 -29.53
N GLN A 188 3.63 33.77 -29.46
CA GLN A 188 2.78 34.15 -30.60
C GLN A 188 2.94 35.63 -30.98
N ARG A 189 3.02 36.53 -29.99
CA ARG A 189 3.22 37.97 -30.22
C ARG A 189 4.60 38.28 -30.83
N THR A 190 5.63 37.55 -30.43
CA THR A 190 7.00 37.76 -30.91
C THR A 190 7.30 37.11 -32.26
N LYS A 191 6.60 36.03 -32.63
CA LYS A 191 6.75 35.37 -33.94
C LYS A 191 5.83 35.90 -35.05
N ASN A 192 4.94 36.84 -34.74
CA ASN A 192 4.03 37.46 -35.71
C ASN A 192 4.67 38.47 -36.68
N LYS A 193 5.93 38.22 -37.08
CA LYS A 193 6.48 38.84 -38.29
C LYS A 193 6.73 37.85 -39.43
N ASP A 194 7.00 36.56 -39.19
CA ASP A 194 7.35 35.64 -40.30
C ASP A 194 7.04 34.13 -40.08
N ALA A 195 6.09 33.74 -39.22
CA ALA A 195 5.81 32.31 -39.02
C ALA A 195 4.31 31.99 -39.09
N GLU A 196 3.87 31.47 -40.25
CA GLU A 196 2.74 30.54 -40.31
C GLU A 196 3.08 29.32 -39.45
N VAL A 197 2.66 29.34 -38.19
CA VAL A 197 2.68 28.16 -37.34
C VAL A 197 1.33 27.48 -37.52
N ALA A 198 1.32 26.44 -38.36
CA ALA A 198 0.22 25.49 -38.44
C ALA A 198 0.12 24.71 -37.12
N PHE A 199 -0.69 25.22 -36.19
CA PHE A 199 -1.37 24.37 -35.21
C PHE A 199 -2.86 24.45 -35.51
N ALA A 200 -3.30 23.50 -36.35
CA ALA A 200 -4.69 23.13 -36.42
C ALA A 200 -5.11 22.58 -35.05
N ASP A 201 -6.29 23.03 -34.64
CA ASP A 201 -7.13 22.58 -33.54
C ASP A 201 -6.68 22.96 -32.13
N GLY A 202 -7.48 23.86 -31.55
CA GLY A 202 -7.32 24.45 -30.24
C GLY A 202 -7.21 23.42 -29.12
N ILE A 203 -6.68 23.88 -27.99
CA ILE A 203 -6.58 23.13 -26.75
C ILE A 203 -7.93 22.46 -26.47
N PRO A 204 -8.01 21.11 -26.43
CA PRO A 204 -9.26 20.41 -26.19
C PRO A 204 -9.88 20.86 -24.86
N GLU A 205 -11.18 21.20 -24.89
CA GLU A 205 -12.00 21.56 -23.72
C GLU A 205 -11.86 20.55 -22.56
N ASP A 206 -11.49 19.32 -22.91
CA ASP A 206 -11.28 18.18 -22.03
C ASP A 206 -10.10 18.39 -21.06
N ILE A 207 -9.10 19.20 -21.44
CA ILE A 207 -7.98 19.56 -20.55
C ILE A 207 -8.45 20.52 -19.45
N TYR A 208 -9.39 21.42 -19.74
CA TYR A 208 -9.97 22.31 -18.74
C TYR A 208 -10.91 21.54 -17.80
N ARG A 209 -11.70 20.59 -18.31
CA ARG A 209 -12.53 19.69 -17.48
C ARG A 209 -11.72 18.83 -16.51
N LEU A 210 -10.60 18.27 -16.97
CA LEU A 210 -9.70 17.48 -16.11
C LEU A 210 -9.06 18.32 -14.98
N ALA A 211 -8.91 19.62 -15.18
CA ALA A 211 -8.36 20.52 -14.16
C ALA A 211 -9.40 20.95 -13.11
N GLU A 212 -10.70 20.88 -13.43
CA GLU A 212 -11.79 21.18 -12.49
C GLU A 212 -12.20 19.96 -11.65
N GLU A 213 -11.99 18.73 -12.14
CA GLU A 213 -12.33 17.48 -11.46
C GLU A 213 -11.26 16.99 -10.45
N VAL A 214 -10.11 17.68 -10.31
CA VAL A 214 -8.99 17.34 -9.37
C VAL A 214 -8.87 18.31 -8.19
#